data_AF-A0AAU2DVE9-F1
#
_entry.id   AF-A0AAU2DVE9-F1
#
_cell.length_a   1.000
_cell.length_b   1.000
_cell.length_c   1.000
_cell.angle_alpha   90.00
_cell.angle_beta   90.00
_cell.angle_gamma   90.00
#
_symmetry.space_group_name_H-M   'P 1'
#
loop_
_entity.id
_entity.type
_entity.pdbx_description
1 polymer ?
#
loop_
_entity_poly.entity_id
_entity_poly.type
_entity_poly.pdbx_seq_one_letter_code
_entity_poly.pdbx_strand_id
1 'polypeptide(L)' 'MTLEEHARAIADAIEAAADEGFHLDNGNGNGVRTLELNHCDDYGDPREWVPLQLPHNPMD' A
#
# COMPACT_ATOMS: atom_id res chain seq x y z
N MET A 1 -0.29 18.18 -6.89
CA MET A 1 -0.70 16.79 -6.68
C MET A 1 -1.19 16.66 -5.25
N THR A 2 -2.45 16.29 -5.02
CA THR A 2 -3.04 16.12 -3.68
C THR A 2 -2.58 14.82 -3.03
N LEU A 3 -2.91 14.61 -1.76
CA LEU A 3 -2.60 13.36 -1.07
C LEU A 3 -3.37 12.18 -1.69
N GLU A 4 -4.61 12.43 -2.12
CA GLU A 4 -5.44 11.45 -2.82
C GLU A 4 -4.84 11.09 -4.18
N GLU A 5 -4.29 12.08 -4.92
CA GLU A 5 -3.61 11.82 -6.18
C GLU A 5 -2.32 11.02 -5.99
N HIS A 6 -1.57 11.24 -4.90
CA HIS A 6 -0.43 10.39 -4.55
C HIS A 6 -0.85 8.97 -4.18
N ALA A 7 -1.88 8.82 -3.34
CA ALA A 7 -2.40 7.52 -2.93
C ALA A 7 -2.85 6.70 -4.15
N ARG A 8 -3.51 7.35 -5.11
CA ARG A 8 -3.92 6.71 -6.36
C ARG A 8 -2.73 6.31 -7.22
N ALA A 9 -1.73 7.19 -7.37
CA ALA A 9 -0.51 6.87 -8.11
C ALA A 9 0.26 5.69 -7.49
N ILE A 10 0.27 5.58 -6.14
CA ILE A 10 0.88 4.45 -5.43
C ILE A 10 0.09 3.16 -5.71
N ALA A 11 -1.25 3.21 -5.68
CA ALA A 11 -2.08 2.05 -5.98
C ALA A 11 -1.85 1.56 -7.42
N ASP A 12 -1.88 2.47 -8.40
CA ASP A 12 -1.64 2.15 -9.82
C ASP A 12 -0.25 1.53 -10.03
N ALA A 13 0.78 2.03 -9.32
CA ALA A 13 2.14 1.49 -9.39
C ALA A 13 2.24 0.07 -8.78
N ILE A 14 1.52 -0.19 -7.67
CA ILE A 14 1.48 -1.52 -7.05
C ILE A 14 0.77 -2.52 -7.97
N GLU A 15 -0.33 -2.12 -8.61
CA GLU A 15 -1.04 -2.97 -9.59
C GLU A 15 -0.14 -3.29 -10.80
N ALA A 16 0.52 -2.30 -11.37
CA ALA A 16 1.44 -2.51 -12.50
C ALA A 16 2.60 -3.45 -12.14
N ALA A 17 3.18 -3.31 -10.95
CA ALA A 17 4.24 -4.19 -10.48
C ALA A 17 3.75 -5.65 -10.32
N ALA A 18 2.53 -5.83 -9.80
CA ALA A 18 1.92 -7.14 -9.65
C ALA A 18 1.67 -7.82 -11.01
N ASP A 19 1.23 -7.06 -12.03
CA ASP A 19 1.06 -7.55 -13.40
C ASP A 19 2.39 -7.99 -14.05
N GLU A 20 3.50 -7.38 -13.64
CA GLU A 20 4.85 -7.79 -14.05
C GLU A 20 5.42 -8.97 -13.23
N GLY A 21 4.68 -9.47 -12.24
CA GLY A 21 5.09 -10.58 -11.37
C GLY A 21 5.94 -10.16 -10.16
N PHE A 22 6.01 -8.87 -9.85
CA PHE A 22 6.61 -8.37 -8.63
C PHE A 22 5.57 -8.27 -7.52
N HIS A 23 5.85 -8.85 -6.36
CA HIS A 23 4.93 -8.88 -5.23
C HIS A 23 5.53 -8.22 -3.99
N LEU A 24 4.70 -7.56 -3.19
CA LEU A 24 5.12 -6.91 -1.95
C LEU A 24 5.46 -7.96 -0.88
N ASP A 25 6.63 -7.85 -0.25
CA ASP A 25 7.02 -8.62 0.92
C ASP A 25 7.42 -7.72 2.09
N ASN A 26 7.38 -8.26 3.31
CA ASN A 26 7.67 -7.52 4.54
C ASN A 26 9.17 -7.41 4.91
N GLY A 27 10.07 -7.57 3.93
CA GLY A 27 11.51 -7.66 4.09
C GLY A 27 12.01 -9.03 4.56
N ASN A 28 11.11 -9.97 4.86
CA ASN A 28 11.44 -11.33 5.30
C ASN A 28 10.93 -12.40 4.32
N GLY A 29 10.51 -12.01 3.11
CA GLY A 29 9.96 -12.93 2.11
C GLY A 29 8.54 -13.41 2.40
N ASN A 30 7.81 -12.75 3.32
CA ASN A 30 6.39 -13.01 3.54
C ASN A 30 5.56 -11.97 2.80
N GLY A 31 4.58 -12.43 2.01
CA GLY A 31 3.68 -11.55 1.27
C GLY A 31 2.95 -10.55 2.17
N VAL A 32 2.87 -9.31 1.72
CA VAL A 32 2.00 -8.28 2.32
C VAL A 32 0.63 -8.35 1.65
N ARG A 33 -0.42 -8.53 2.46
CA ARG A 33 -1.82 -8.66 1.99
C ARG A 33 -2.64 -7.38 2.10
N THR A 34 -2.21 -6.46 2.96
CA THR A 34 -2.92 -5.21 3.25
C THR A 34 -1.93 -4.08 3.42
N LEU A 35 -2.27 -2.91 2.86
CA LEU A 35 -1.54 -1.66 3.07
C LEU A 35 -2.50 -0.67 3.72
N GLU A 36 -2.01 0.11 4.67
CA GLU A 36 -2.84 1.05 5.43
C GLU A 36 -2.30 2.46 5.22
N LEU A 37 -3.20 3.38 4.83
CA LEU A 37 -2.90 4.81 4.82
C LEU A 37 -3.29 5.39 6.17
N ASN A 38 -2.32 5.93 6.88
CA ASN A 38 -2.54 6.60 8.14
C ASN A 38 -2.79 8.10 7.90
N HIS A 39 -3.90 8.61 8.40
CA HIS A 39 -4.13 10.03 8.55
C HIS A 39 -3.53 10.46 9.89
N CYS A 40 -2.35 11.10 9.81
CA CYS A 40 -1.66 11.60 10.98
C CYS A 40 -2.08 13.04 11.29
N ASP A 41 -2.00 13.43 12.56
CA ASP A 41 -2.13 14.83 12.95
C ASP A 41 -0.83 15.63 12.76
N ASP A 42 -0.83 16.89 13.20
CA ASP A 42 0.31 17.81 13.08
C ASP A 42 1.57 17.34 13.85
N TYR A 43 1.44 16.36 14.75
CA TYR A 43 2.55 15.75 15.48
C TYR A 43 3.04 14.44 14.83
N GLY A 44 2.36 13.98 13.77
CA GLY A 44 2.65 12.72 13.11
C GLY A 44 1.96 11.51 13.75
N ASP A 45 1.11 11.73 14.76
CA ASP A 45 0.41 10.64 15.43
C ASP A 45 -0.77 10.16 14.58
N PRO A 46 -0.88 8.86 14.26
CA PRO A 46 -1.97 8.32 13.47
C PRO A 46 -3.29 8.46 14.21
N ARG A 47 -4.29 9.09 13.58
CA ARG A 47 -5.62 9.28 14.14
C ARG A 47 -6.68 8.39 13.50
N GLU A 48 -6.50 8.11 12.22
CA GLU A 48 -7.39 7.26 11.43
C GLU A 48 -6.55 6.48 10.43
N TRP A 49 -6.99 5.26 10.12
CA TRP A 49 -6.39 4.46 9.07
C TRP A 49 -7.43 4.04 8.04
N VAL A 50 -7.04 4.11 6.77
CA VAL A 50 -7.83 3.65 5.64
C VAL A 50 -7.13 2.45 5.04
N PRO A 51 -7.77 1.26 5.04
CA PRO A 51 -7.19 0.09 4.38
C PRO A 51 -7.25 0.27 2.86
N LEU A 52 -6.12 0.04 2.20
CA LEU A 52 -6.03 -0.14 0.76
C LEU A 52 -6.10 -1.62 0.45
N GLN A 53 -7.01 -2.00 -0.44
CA GLN A 53 -7.05 -3.33 -1.00
C GLN A 53 -5.87 -3.50 -1.94
N LEU A 54 -5.02 -4.48 -1.67
CA LEU A 54 -3.91 -4.83 -2.54
C LEU A 54 -4.34 -5.87 -3.59
N PRO A 55 -3.68 -5.91 -4.76
CA PRO A 55 -3.83 -7.01 -5.70
C PRO A 55 -3.43 -8.34 -5.05
N HIS A 56 -3.91 -9.44 -5.64
CA HIS A 56 -3.63 -10.79 -5.14
C HIS A 56 -2.11 -11.02 -5.02
N ASN A 57 -1.68 -11.44 -3.83
CA ASN A 57 -0.28 -11.75 -3.54
C ASN A 57 -0.13 -13.27 -3.35
N PRO A 58 0.58 -13.98 -4.23
CA PRO A 58 0.73 -15.42 -4.15
C PRO A 58 1.79 -15.90 -3.14
N MET A 59 2.50 -14.98 -2.47
CA MET A 59 3.60 -15.30 -1.54
C MET A 59 3.13 -15.64 -0.10
N ASP A 60 1.98 -16.31 0.00
CA ASP A 60 1.32 -16.68 1.25
C ASP A 60 1.64 -18.10 1.73
#